data_AF-A0A9W7MJ72-F1
#
_entry.id   AF-A0A9W7MJ72-F1
#
_cell.length_a   1.000
_cell.length_b   1.000
_cell.length_c   1.000
_cell.angle_alpha   90.00
_cell.angle_beta   90.00
_cell.angle_gamma   90.00
#
_symmetry.space_group_name_H-M   'P 1'
#
loop_
_entity.id
_entity.type
_entity.pdbx_description
1 polymer ?
#
loop_
_entity_poly.entity_id
_entity_poly.type
_entity_poly.pdbx_seq_one_letter_code
_entity_poly.pdbx_strand_id
1 'polypeptide(L)'
;MGLGSWRFLMPSLVVFAFHPYFCHAHTAPDYNFVHEATSAPSVSYHDYIVVGGGTAGCLLAATLSENANVLVLERGGSPYVKPGKTNKGNFLLGVLDSSSDSYAQKFVSEDGVYNHRAQVLGGGSVINAGFYSHSESDFAKEQGRL
;
A
#
# COMPACT_ATOMS: atom_id res chain seq x y z
N MET A 1 20.52 26.20 47.80
CA MET A 1 19.29 25.77 47.11
C MET A 1 19.61 25.79 45.62
N GLY A 2 20.21 24.78 45.00
CA GLY A 2 19.84 23.37 44.95
C GLY A 2 19.55 23.05 43.47
N LEU A 3 20.61 22.86 42.68
CA LEU A 3 20.58 22.45 41.26
C LEU A 3 19.76 21.15 41.13
N GLY A 4 18.50 21.26 40.72
CA GLY A 4 17.58 20.13 40.84
C GLY A 4 16.43 20.17 39.85
N SER A 5 16.68 20.30 38.54
CA SER A 5 15.59 20.14 37.55
C SER A 5 16.02 19.70 36.14
N TRP A 6 17.26 19.22 35.92
CA TRP A 6 17.65 18.69 34.58
C TRP A 6 17.59 17.16 34.47
N ARG A 7 17.46 16.44 35.59
CA ARG A 7 17.61 14.97 35.62
C ARG A 7 16.39 14.18 35.13
N PHE A 8 15.31 14.85 34.73
CA PHE A 8 14.07 14.18 34.28
C PHE A 8 13.76 14.36 32.78
N LEU A 9 14.55 15.13 32.03
CA LEU A 9 14.35 15.31 30.58
C LEU A 9 15.20 14.40 29.69
N MET A 10 16.10 13.59 30.27
CA MET A 10 17.02 12.73 29.51
C MET A 10 16.63 11.26 29.35
N PRO A 11 15.71 10.62 30.11
CA PRO A 11 15.35 9.23 29.82
C PRO A 11 14.37 9.09 28.66
N SER A 12 13.61 10.12 28.31
CA SER A 12 12.59 10.07 27.24
C SER A 12 13.19 10.13 25.82
N LEU A 13 14.40 10.68 25.65
CA LEU A 13 15.07 10.74 24.35
C LEU A 13 15.81 9.44 23.99
N VAL A 14 16.20 8.63 24.98
CA VAL A 14 16.97 7.39 24.74
C VAL A 14 16.06 6.21 24.40
N VAL A 15 14.80 6.19 24.87
CA VAL A 15 13.84 5.12 24.52
C VAL A 15 13.40 5.18 23.06
N PHE A 16 13.44 6.36 22.42
CA PHE A 16 13.21 6.51 20.98
C PHE A 16 14.41 6.11 20.10
N ALA A 17 15.62 6.06 20.67
CA ALA A 17 16.84 5.73 19.91
C ALA A 17 17.08 4.20 19.78
N PHE A 18 16.39 3.38 20.58
CA PHE A 18 16.65 1.94 20.68
C PHE A 18 15.40 1.06 20.53
N HIS A 19 14.31 1.56 19.93
CA HIS A 19 13.34 0.65 19.32
C HIS A 19 13.81 0.38 17.91
N PRO A 20 14.47 -0.77 17.64
CA PRO A 20 14.68 -1.12 16.27
C PRO A 20 13.29 -1.44 15.74
N TYR A 21 12.77 -0.54 14.89
CA TYR A 21 11.64 -0.84 14.02
C TYR A 21 12.09 -1.90 13.00
N PHE A 22 12.45 -3.10 13.47
CA PHE A 22 12.71 -4.27 12.65
C PHE A 22 11.35 -4.81 12.20
N CYS A 23 10.70 -4.06 11.31
CA CYS A 23 9.81 -4.67 10.34
C CYS A 23 10.71 -5.24 9.24
N HIS A 24 11.08 -6.51 9.37
CA HIS A 24 11.54 -7.25 8.20
C HIS A 24 10.32 -7.46 7.29
N ALA A 25 10.17 -6.62 6.27
CA ALA A 25 9.46 -7.05 5.08
C ALA A 25 10.30 -8.22 4.53
N HIS A 26 9.77 -9.43 4.55
CA HIS A 26 10.40 -10.54 3.86
C HIS A 26 10.52 -10.10 2.40
N THR A 27 11.73 -9.99 1.86
CA THR A 27 11.94 -9.82 0.43
C THR A 27 11.30 -11.05 -0.20
N ALA A 28 10.13 -10.92 -0.81
CA ALA A 28 9.54 -12.05 -1.50
C ALA A 28 10.49 -12.43 -2.66
N PRO A 29 10.68 -13.74 -2.92
CA PRO A 29 11.52 -14.20 -4.01
C PRO A 29 10.97 -13.65 -5.34
N ASP A 30 11.84 -13.51 -6.34
CA ASP A 30 11.60 -12.89 -7.65
C ASP A 30 10.13 -12.82 -8.09
N TYR A 31 9.64 -11.59 -8.30
CA TYR A 31 8.27 -11.32 -8.75
C TYR A 31 8.12 -11.58 -10.25
N ASN A 32 8.18 -12.86 -10.64
CA ASN A 32 8.07 -13.29 -12.04
C ASN A 32 6.68 -13.06 -12.67
N PHE A 33 5.73 -12.49 -11.92
CA PHE A 33 4.38 -12.18 -12.39
C PHE A 33 4.16 -10.69 -12.68
N VAL A 34 5.11 -9.82 -12.34
CA VAL A 34 5.01 -8.38 -12.60
C VAL A 34 6.00 -8.00 -13.69
N HIS A 35 5.48 -7.45 -14.78
CA HIS A 35 6.27 -7.00 -15.91
C HIS A 35 5.89 -5.56 -16.29
N GLU A 36 6.86 -4.80 -16.77
CA GLU A 36 6.61 -3.47 -17.34
C GLU A 36 5.74 -3.60 -18.59
N ALA A 37 4.74 -2.73 -18.72
CA ALA A 37 3.81 -2.74 -19.85
C ALA A 37 4.51 -2.59 -21.21
N THR A 38 5.67 -1.95 -21.26
CA THR A 38 6.50 -1.81 -22.48
C THR A 38 7.08 -3.12 -22.98
N SER A 39 7.14 -4.16 -22.14
CA SER A 39 7.60 -5.50 -22.51
C SER A 39 6.46 -6.42 -22.96
N ALA A 40 5.21 -5.99 -22.78
CA ALA A 40 4.05 -6.78 -23.18
C ALA A 40 3.92 -6.85 -24.71
N PRO A 41 3.43 -7.97 -25.27
CA PRO A 41 3.12 -8.05 -26.69
C PRO A 41 1.98 -7.09 -27.04
N SER A 42 1.92 -6.61 -28.30
CA SER A 42 0.85 -5.70 -28.74
C SER A 42 -0.56 -6.33 -28.68
N VAL A 43 -0.63 -7.66 -28.72
CA VAL A 43 -1.87 -8.44 -28.58
C VAL A 43 -1.58 -9.65 -27.70
N SER A 44 -2.40 -9.84 -26.66
CA SER A 44 -2.44 -11.05 -25.83
C SER A 44 -3.89 -11.45 -25.56
N TYR A 45 -4.11 -12.72 -25.23
CA TYR A 45 -5.43 -13.27 -24.93
C TYR A 45 -5.42 -13.80 -23.50
N HIS A 46 -6.46 -13.43 -22.75
CA HIS A 46 -6.65 -13.81 -21.36
C HIS A 46 -8.13 -14.10 -21.15
N ASP A 47 -8.44 -14.99 -20.22
CA ASP A 47 -9.81 -15.32 -19.86
C ASP A 47 -10.48 -14.14 -19.13
N TYR A 48 -9.70 -13.43 -18.31
CA TYR A 48 -10.12 -12.22 -17.60
C TYR A 48 -9.06 -11.13 -17.67
N ILE A 49 -9.52 -9.88 -17.76
CA ILE A 49 -8.69 -8.69 -17.63
C ILE A 49 -9.21 -7.87 -16.45
N VAL A 50 -8.37 -7.70 -15.43
CA VAL A 50 -8.63 -6.86 -14.27
C VAL A 50 -7.92 -5.53 -14.45
N VAL A 51 -8.69 -4.45 -14.56
CA VAL A 51 -8.16 -3.09 -14.67
C VAL A 51 -8.08 -2.47 -13.28
N GLY A 52 -6.85 -2.25 -12.80
CA GLY A 52 -6.53 -1.77 -11.47
C GLY A 52 -6.10 -2.90 -10.54
N GLY A 53 -4.79 -3.02 -10.31
CA GLY A 53 -4.20 -3.95 -9.35
C GLY A 53 -4.28 -3.42 -7.93
N GLY A 54 -5.46 -2.95 -7.49
CA GLY A 54 -5.68 -2.37 -6.17
C GLY A 54 -6.13 -3.39 -5.12
N THR A 55 -6.56 -2.91 -3.94
CA THR A 55 -6.97 -3.77 -2.81
C THR A 55 -7.95 -4.87 -3.20
N ALA A 56 -9.01 -4.54 -3.96
CA ALA A 56 -9.97 -5.53 -4.44
C ALA A 56 -9.50 -6.26 -5.70
N GLY A 57 -8.81 -5.55 -6.61
CA GLY A 57 -8.35 -6.12 -7.88
C GLY A 57 -7.32 -7.23 -7.71
N CYS A 58 -6.37 -7.07 -6.78
CA CYS A 58 -5.41 -8.12 -6.44
C CYS A 58 -6.10 -9.37 -5.87
N LEU A 59 -7.08 -9.20 -4.97
CA LEU A 59 -7.83 -10.33 -4.41
C LEU A 59 -8.64 -11.06 -5.48
N LEU A 60 -9.37 -10.29 -6.31
CA LEU A 60 -10.16 -10.85 -7.41
C LEU A 60 -9.28 -11.61 -8.40
N ALA A 61 -8.16 -11.02 -8.82
CA ALA A 61 -7.22 -11.65 -9.74
C ALA A 61 -6.62 -12.93 -9.16
N ALA A 62 -6.25 -12.92 -7.88
CA ALA A 62 -5.73 -14.11 -7.20
C ALA A 62 -6.76 -15.26 -7.24
N THR A 63 -8.02 -14.99 -6.89
CA THR A 63 -9.09 -16.00 -6.94
C THR A 63 -9.36 -16.51 -8.35
N LEU A 64 -9.47 -15.62 -9.35
CA LEU A 64 -9.71 -16.02 -10.73
C LEU A 64 -8.53 -16.83 -11.31
N SER A 65 -7.30 -16.49 -10.92
CA SER A 65 -6.09 -17.14 -11.42
C SER A 65 -5.92 -18.60 -10.99
N GLU A 66 -6.72 -19.07 -10.03
CA GLU A 66 -6.74 -20.48 -9.63
C GLU A 66 -7.15 -21.40 -10.78
N ASN A 67 -8.01 -20.93 -11.69
CA ASN A 67 -8.59 -21.74 -12.76
C ASN A 67 -8.62 -21.05 -14.14
N ALA A 68 -8.06 -19.85 -14.27
CA ALA A 68 -8.11 -19.06 -15.49
C ALA A 68 -6.84 -18.22 -15.69
N ASN A 69 -6.56 -17.86 -16.94
CA ASN A 69 -5.48 -16.93 -17.27
C ASN A 69 -5.96 -15.50 -17.07
N VAL A 70 -5.40 -14.80 -16.08
CA VAL A 70 -5.81 -13.46 -15.69
C VAL A 70 -4.71 -12.45 -16.00
N LEU A 71 -5.05 -11.37 -16.70
CA LEU A 71 -4.19 -10.20 -16.86
C LEU A 71 -4.62 -9.11 -15.88
N VAL A 72 -3.67 -8.60 -15.10
CA VAL A 72 -3.89 -7.42 -14.24
C VAL A 72 -3.15 -6.23 -14.85
N LEU A 73 -3.88 -5.15 -15.09
CA LEU A 73 -3.31 -3.89 -15.56
C LEU A 73 -3.30 -2.88 -14.43
N GLU A 74 -2.12 -2.48 -13.98
CA GLU A 74 -1.94 -1.41 -12.99
C GLU A 74 -1.14 -0.27 -13.62
N ARG A 75 -1.65 0.96 -13.48
CA ARG A 75 -1.00 2.16 -14.05
C ARG A 75 0.23 2.59 -13.25
N GLY A 76 0.24 2.24 -11.96
CA GLY A 76 1.23 2.63 -11.00
C GLY A 76 2.49 1.79 -11.01
N GLY A 77 3.45 2.18 -10.18
CA GLY A 77 4.63 1.36 -9.91
C GLY A 77 4.30 0.12 -9.08
N SER A 78 5.35 -0.64 -8.73
CA SER A 78 5.22 -1.84 -7.91
C SER A 78 6.05 -1.72 -6.62
N PRO A 79 5.47 -1.99 -5.44
CA PRO A 79 6.19 -1.91 -4.17
C PRO A 79 7.34 -2.93 -4.10
N TYR A 80 7.27 -3.95 -4.94
CA TYR A 80 8.25 -5.00 -5.10
C TYR A 80 9.56 -4.54 -5.77
N VAL A 81 9.50 -3.51 -6.62
CA VAL A 81 10.68 -2.95 -7.30
C VAL A 81 11.41 -1.95 -6.39
N LYS A 82 10.67 -1.23 -5.54
CA LYS A 82 11.20 -0.21 -4.60
C LYS A 82 10.65 -0.43 -3.18
N PRO A 83 11.10 -1.47 -2.45
CA PRO A 83 10.54 -1.83 -1.14
C PRO A 83 10.75 -0.77 -0.06
N GLY A 84 11.73 0.12 -0.21
CA GLY A 84 11.98 1.21 0.74
C GLY A 84 10.84 2.24 0.82
N LYS A 85 10.05 2.41 -0.25
CA LYS A 85 8.93 3.37 -0.31
C LYS A 85 7.69 2.94 0.49
N THR A 86 7.60 1.66 0.86
CA THR A 86 6.45 1.11 1.62
C THR A 86 6.78 0.86 3.08
N ASN A 87 7.85 1.46 3.61
CA ASN A 87 8.16 1.34 5.03
C ASN A 87 7.05 1.99 5.87
N LYS A 88 6.50 1.24 6.83
CA LYS A 88 5.42 1.69 7.72
C LYS A 88 5.79 2.95 8.50
N GLY A 89 7.05 3.09 8.92
CA GLY A 89 7.56 4.29 9.61
C GLY A 89 7.54 5.54 8.72
N ASN A 90 7.50 5.36 7.40
CA ASN A 90 7.47 6.42 6.41
C ASN A 90 6.06 6.70 5.87
N PHE A 91 4.99 6.20 6.50
CA PHE A 91 3.62 6.39 6.02
C PHE A 91 3.32 7.84 5.62
N LEU A 92 3.56 8.80 6.52
CA LEU A 92 3.29 10.21 6.25
C LEU A 92 4.16 10.76 5.11
N LEU A 93 5.44 10.35 5.05
CA LEU A 93 6.35 10.73 3.97
C LEU A 93 5.91 10.16 2.62
N GLY A 94 5.40 8.93 2.60
CA GLY A 94 4.91 8.27 1.39
C GLY A 94 3.62 8.91 0.87
N VAL A 95 2.70 9.31 1.76
CA VAL A 95 1.47 10.03 1.36
C VAL A 95 1.77 11.44 0.83
N LEU A 96 2.77 12.12 1.40
CA LEU A 96 3.18 13.46 0.99
C LEU A 96 4.23 13.47 -0.14
N ASP A 97 4.62 12.29 -0.65
CA ASP A 97 5.58 12.17 -1.74
C ASP A 97 5.01 12.79 -3.02
N SER A 98 5.66 13.85 -3.50
CA SER A 98 5.30 14.59 -4.72
C SER A 98 6.22 14.28 -5.90
N SER A 99 7.10 13.28 -5.75
CA SER A 99 7.93 12.80 -6.85
C SER A 99 7.08 12.20 -7.98
N SER A 100 7.64 12.19 -9.19
CA SER A 100 6.99 11.59 -10.35
C SER A 100 6.76 10.08 -10.20
N ASP A 101 7.52 9.42 -9.33
CA ASP A 101 7.42 7.99 -9.02
C ASP A 101 6.74 7.73 -7.65
N SER A 102 5.97 8.70 -7.14
CA SER A 102 5.18 8.55 -5.91
C SER A 102 4.11 7.46 -6.06
N TYR A 103 3.81 6.74 -4.98
CA TYR A 103 2.68 5.80 -4.93
C TYR A 103 1.36 6.49 -4.57
N ALA A 104 1.40 7.76 -4.15
CA ALA A 104 0.24 8.56 -3.82
C ALA A 104 0.04 9.66 -4.87
N GLN A 105 -1.08 9.62 -5.58
CA GLN A 105 -1.50 10.71 -6.44
C GLN A 105 -2.36 11.70 -5.66
N LYS A 106 -1.89 12.94 -5.53
CA LYS A 106 -2.64 14.04 -4.96
C LYS A 106 -3.77 14.50 -5.90
N PHE A 107 -4.92 14.84 -5.32
CA PHE A 107 -6.00 15.56 -5.99
C PHE A 107 -6.72 16.48 -4.99
N VAL A 108 -7.54 17.38 -5.51
CA VAL A 108 -8.38 18.28 -4.71
C VAL A 108 -9.82 18.05 -5.13
N SER A 109 -10.73 17.84 -4.17
CA SER A 109 -12.16 17.72 -4.47
C SER A 109 -12.73 19.03 -5.00
N GLU A 110 -13.93 18.99 -5.58
CA GLU A 110 -14.65 20.19 -6.01
C GLU A 110 -14.93 21.15 -4.83
N ASP A 111 -15.08 20.61 -3.62
CA ASP A 111 -15.21 21.36 -2.36
C ASP A 111 -13.88 21.95 -1.84
N GLY A 112 -12.77 21.76 -2.55
CA GLY A 112 -11.46 22.29 -2.17
C GLY A 112 -10.70 21.44 -1.13
N VAL A 113 -11.09 20.18 -0.90
CA VAL A 113 -10.43 19.31 0.10
C VAL A 113 -9.29 18.53 -0.55
N TYR A 114 -8.09 18.65 0.02
CA TYR A 114 -6.93 17.88 -0.40
C TYR A 114 -7.08 16.39 -0.08
N ASN A 115 -6.80 15.55 -1.06
CA ASN A 115 -6.92 14.11 -0.92
C ASN A 115 -5.85 13.38 -1.74
N HIS A 116 -5.67 12.09 -1.48
CA HIS A 116 -4.71 11.23 -2.16
C HIS A 116 -5.39 9.93 -2.58
N ARG A 117 -5.03 9.43 -3.77
CA ARG A 117 -5.41 8.10 -4.24
C ARG A 117 -4.17 7.30 -4.60
N ALA A 118 -4.24 5.99 -4.47
CA ALA A 118 -3.12 5.13 -4.82
C ALA A 118 -2.85 5.12 -6.34
N GLN A 119 -1.58 4.96 -6.68
CA GLN A 119 -1.08 4.66 -8.02
C GLN A 119 0.07 3.66 -7.93
N VAL A 120 -0.25 2.47 -7.44
CA VAL A 120 0.73 1.41 -7.15
C VAL A 120 0.02 0.06 -7.12
N LEU A 121 0.70 -1.01 -7.51
CA LEU A 121 0.23 -2.38 -7.34
C LEU A 121 0.00 -2.69 -5.85
N GLY A 122 -1.18 -3.19 -5.52
CA GLY A 122 -1.75 -3.28 -4.16
C GLY A 122 -2.70 -2.12 -3.81
N GLY A 123 -2.65 -1.01 -4.56
CA GLY A 123 -3.56 0.13 -4.44
C GLY A 123 -3.56 0.79 -3.07
N GLY A 124 -4.74 1.16 -2.58
CA GLY A 124 -4.91 1.87 -1.32
C GLY A 124 -4.31 1.13 -0.11
N SER A 125 -4.25 -0.20 -0.15
CA SER A 125 -3.62 -1.00 0.91
C SER A 125 -2.13 -0.72 1.11
N VAL A 126 -1.44 -0.20 0.09
CA VAL A 126 -0.02 0.14 0.15
C VAL A 126 0.23 1.47 0.85
N ILE A 127 -0.70 2.42 0.72
CA ILE A 127 -0.55 3.80 1.18
C ILE A 127 -1.51 4.19 2.32
N ASN A 128 -2.27 3.24 2.87
CA ASN A 128 -3.18 3.50 3.99
C ASN A 128 -2.44 3.43 5.34
N ALA A 129 -3.17 3.72 6.43
CA ALA A 129 -2.62 3.69 7.78
C ALA A 129 -2.58 2.28 8.41
N GLY A 130 -2.85 1.21 7.64
CA GLY A 130 -2.75 -0.18 8.09
C GLY A 130 -3.85 -0.64 9.06
N PHE A 131 -4.87 0.18 9.34
CA PHE A 131 -6.01 -0.25 10.13
C PHE A 131 -6.84 -1.29 9.37
N TYR A 132 -7.30 -2.31 10.09
CA TYR A 132 -8.15 -3.37 9.58
C TYR A 132 -9.37 -3.53 10.49
N SER A 133 -10.55 -3.59 9.88
CA SER A 133 -11.83 -3.82 10.54
C SER A 133 -12.76 -4.59 9.61
N HIS A 134 -13.67 -5.37 10.20
CA HIS A 134 -14.74 -6.00 9.44
C HIS A 134 -15.87 -5.00 9.12
N SER A 135 -16.70 -5.33 8.13
CA SER A 135 -17.95 -4.60 7.89
C SER A 135 -18.90 -4.76 9.07
N GLU A 136 -19.89 -3.87 9.16
CA GLU A 136 -20.99 -4.01 10.10
C GLU A 136 -21.68 -5.38 9.94
N SER A 137 -22.05 -5.99 11.07
CA SER A 137 -22.64 -7.32 11.09
C SER A 137 -23.97 -7.39 10.37
N ASP A 138 -24.79 -6.33 10.47
CA ASP A 138 -26.14 -6.34 9.90
C ASP A 138 -26.09 -6.19 8.38
N PHE A 139 -25.20 -5.34 7.87
CA PHE A 139 -24.89 -5.32 6.44
C PHE A 139 -24.40 -6.68 5.93
N ALA A 140 -23.53 -7.37 6.69
CA ALA A 140 -23.05 -8.69 6.29
C ALA A 140 -24.15 -9.76 6.25
N LYS A 141 -25.11 -9.72 7.18
CA LYS A 141 -26.30 -10.60 7.18
C LYS A 141 -27.21 -10.32 5.98
N GLU A 142 -27.48 -9.05 5.66
CA GLU A 142 -28.31 -8.68 4.50
C GLU A 142 -27.71 -9.16 3.17
N GLN A 143 -26.39 -9.20 3.06
CA GLN A 143 -25.67 -9.72 1.91
C GLN A 143 -25.52 -11.25 1.90
N GLY A 144 -26.13 -11.96 2.87
CA GLY A 144 -26.08 -13.43 2.96
C GLY A 144 -24.70 -13.99 3.28
N ARG A 145 -23.85 -13.22 3.97
CA ARG A 145 -22.44 -13.56 4.27
C ARG A 145 -22.21 -14.03 5.71
N LEU A 146 -23.25 -14.14 6.54
CA LEU A 146 -23.24 -14.64 7.93
C LEU A 146 -24.49 -15.47 8.22
#